data_AF-W4SDR8-F1
#
_entry.id   AF-W4SDR8-F1
#
_cell.length_a   1.000
_cell.length_b   1.000
_cell.length_c   1.000
_cell.angle_alpha   90.00
_cell.angle_beta   90.00
_cell.angle_gamma   90.00
#
_symmetry.space_group_name_H-M   'P 1'
#
loop_
_entity.id
_entity.type
_entity.pdbx_description
1 polymer ?
#
loop_
_entity_poly.entity_id
_entity_poly.type
_entity_poly.pdbx_seq_one_letter_code
_entity_poly.pdbx_strand_id
1 'polypeptide(L)'
;MPEGQGMRPGTYCEPKMTSVGSQDTTGPMTRDELKDLACLGFSADLVMQSFCHTAAYPKPVDVKTHHTLPEFISTRGGVSLRPGDGVIHSWLNRMLLPDTVGTGGDSHTRFPIGISFPAAPAWWPSPPPPA
;
A
#
# COMPACT_ATOMS: atom_id res chain seq x y z
N MET A 1 22.53 -2.06 -2.00
CA MET A 1 23.62 -1.80 -2.96
C MET A 1 24.67 -0.95 -2.26
N PRO A 2 25.95 -0.99 -2.66
CA PRO A 2 26.96 -0.10 -2.10
C PRO A 2 26.56 1.37 -2.28
N GLU A 3 26.94 2.21 -1.32
CA GLU A 3 26.71 3.65 -1.35
C GLU A 3 27.33 4.26 -2.63
N GLY A 4 26.55 5.04 -3.38
CA GLY A 4 27.00 5.67 -4.64
C GLY A 4 26.80 4.86 -5.93
N GLN A 5 26.26 3.63 -5.88
CA GLN A 5 25.83 2.90 -7.08
C GLN A 5 24.32 3.05 -7.32
N GLY A 6 23.96 3.56 -8.51
CA GLY A 6 22.57 3.71 -8.97
C GLY A 6 22.15 2.64 -9.97
N MET A 7 20.84 2.58 -10.22
CA MET A 7 20.25 1.71 -11.24
C MET A 7 20.20 2.40 -12.60
N ARG A 8 20.72 1.75 -13.65
CA ARG A 8 20.67 2.27 -15.02
C ARG A 8 19.35 1.88 -15.70
N PRO A 9 18.80 2.72 -16.61
CA PRO A 9 17.63 2.37 -17.40
C PRO A 9 17.79 1.02 -18.11
N GLY A 10 16.73 0.21 -18.10
CA GLY A 10 16.72 -1.13 -18.71
C GLY A 10 17.31 -2.25 -17.85
N THR A 11 17.80 -1.95 -16.65
CA THR A 11 18.36 -2.96 -15.74
C THR A 11 17.29 -3.48 -14.77
N TYR A 12 17.22 -4.80 -14.57
CA TYR A 12 16.35 -5.42 -13.57
C TYR A 12 16.85 -5.16 -12.14
N CYS A 13 15.93 -4.88 -11.22
CA CYS A 13 16.20 -4.82 -9.78
C CYS A 13 14.95 -5.11 -8.95
N GLU A 14 15.18 -5.49 -7.69
CA GLU A 14 14.15 -5.67 -6.66
C GLU A 14 14.39 -4.65 -5.52
N PRO A 15 13.89 -3.42 -5.64
CA PRO A 15 14.07 -2.42 -4.58
C PRO A 15 13.25 -2.79 -3.33
N LYS A 16 13.79 -2.51 -2.14
CA LYS A 16 13.05 -2.65 -0.89
C LYS A 16 11.89 -1.64 -0.86
N MET A 17 10.67 -2.12 -0.62
CA MET A 17 9.51 -1.27 -0.41
C MET A 17 9.44 -0.79 1.03
N THR A 18 9.55 0.53 1.25
CA THR A 18 9.48 1.13 2.59
C THR A 18 8.05 1.55 2.93
N SER A 19 7.34 2.18 2.00
CA SER A 19 5.97 2.66 2.20
C SER A 19 5.05 2.15 1.11
N VAL A 20 3.89 1.62 1.50
CA VAL A 20 2.89 1.08 0.58
C VAL A 20 1.50 1.64 0.88
N GLY A 21 0.86 2.25 -0.12
CA GLY A 21 -0.46 2.88 0.02
C GLY A 21 -1.60 2.09 -0.63
N SER A 22 -2.67 1.83 0.11
CA SER A 22 -3.91 1.18 -0.35
C SER A 22 -5.14 2.08 -0.13
N GLN A 23 -6.08 2.08 -1.07
CA GLN A 23 -7.35 2.81 -0.98
C GLN A 23 -8.54 1.86 -1.10
N ASP A 24 -9.75 2.35 -0.84
CA ASP A 24 -10.96 1.55 -0.59
C ASP A 24 -11.64 0.97 -1.84
N THR A 25 -11.31 1.44 -3.04
CA THR A 25 -11.77 0.83 -4.31
C THR A 25 -10.86 -0.30 -4.78
N THR A 26 -9.54 -0.21 -4.54
CA THR A 26 -8.58 -1.27 -4.90
C THR A 26 -8.27 -2.21 -3.73
N GLY A 27 -8.47 -1.77 -2.49
CA GLY A 27 -8.18 -2.51 -1.27
C GLY A 27 -8.88 -3.86 -1.15
N PRO A 28 -10.17 -4.02 -1.54
CA PRO A 28 -10.80 -5.34 -1.57
C PRO A 28 -10.10 -6.33 -2.51
N MET A 29 -9.66 -5.88 -3.69
CA MET A 29 -8.89 -6.72 -4.62
C MET A 29 -7.52 -7.05 -4.03
N THR A 30 -6.81 -6.07 -3.47
CA THR A 30 -5.52 -6.30 -2.77
C THR A 30 -5.66 -7.28 -1.62
N ARG A 31 -6.74 -7.21 -0.84
CA ARG A 31 -7.04 -8.18 0.22
C ARG A 31 -7.16 -9.59 -0.32
N ASP A 32 -7.86 -9.77 -1.44
CA ASP A 32 -8.12 -11.10 -2.00
C ASP A 32 -6.83 -11.69 -2.57
N GLU A 33 -6.01 -10.90 -3.26
CA GLU A 33 -4.65 -11.31 -3.70
C GLU A 33 -3.75 -11.69 -2.51
N LEU A 34 -3.78 -10.92 -1.41
CA LEU A 34 -3.01 -11.22 -0.21
C LEU A 34 -3.46 -12.51 0.48
N LYS A 35 -4.73 -12.89 0.36
CA LYS A 35 -5.22 -14.19 0.85
C LYS A 35 -4.72 -15.33 -0.04
N ASP A 36 -4.75 -15.15 -1.35
CA ASP A 36 -4.28 -16.15 -2.31
C ASP A 36 -2.77 -16.40 -2.15
N LEU A 37 -2.00 -15.37 -1.78
CA LEU A 37 -0.58 -15.46 -1.43
C LEU A 37 -0.31 -15.97 0.00
N ALA A 38 -1.35 -16.34 0.76
CA ALA A 38 -1.26 -16.73 2.17
C ALA A 38 -0.49 -15.72 3.05
N CYS A 39 -0.61 -14.42 2.75
CA CYS A 39 0.07 -13.36 3.49
C CYS A 39 -0.57 -13.19 4.89
N LEU A 40 0.19 -13.59 5.91
CA LEU A 40 -0.18 -13.47 7.33
C LEU A 40 0.31 -12.17 7.98
N GLY A 41 1.23 -11.45 7.33
CA GLY A 41 1.79 -10.19 7.81
C GLY A 41 2.55 -9.46 6.71
N PHE A 42 2.62 -8.14 6.80
CA PHE A 42 3.34 -7.32 5.83
C PHE A 42 4.84 -7.29 6.11
N SER A 43 5.64 -7.39 5.04
CA SER A 43 7.10 -7.27 5.12
C SER A 43 7.62 -5.86 4.89
N ALA A 44 6.78 -4.96 4.35
CA ALA A 44 7.13 -3.56 4.16
C ALA A 44 7.09 -2.80 5.48
N ASP A 45 7.99 -1.82 5.65
CA ASP A 45 8.11 -1.06 6.90
C ASP A 45 6.81 -0.30 7.24
N LEU A 46 6.07 0.15 6.22
CA LEU A 46 4.75 0.77 6.38
C LEU A 46 3.79 0.32 5.28
N VAL A 47 2.60 -0.10 5.68
CA VAL A 47 1.43 -0.31 4.82
C VAL A 47 0.27 0.52 5.36
N MET A 48 -0.31 1.41 4.55
CA MET A 48 -1.41 2.28 4.96
C MET A 48 -2.66 2.06 4.09
N GLN A 49 -3.82 1.86 4.71
CA GLN A 49 -5.13 1.77 4.07
C GLN A 49 -5.97 3.02 4.35
N SER A 50 -6.59 3.58 3.32
CA SER A 50 -7.54 4.69 3.41
C SER A 50 -8.97 4.33 2.99
N PHE A 51 -9.93 5.20 3.32
CA PHE A 51 -11.34 5.08 2.93
C PHE A 51 -11.84 6.41 2.34
N CYS A 52 -11.29 6.79 1.20
CA CYS A 52 -11.49 8.13 0.64
C CYS A 52 -12.37 8.18 -0.62
N HIS A 53 -12.51 7.07 -1.34
CA HIS A 53 -13.25 7.03 -2.61
C HIS A 53 -14.73 6.70 -2.43
N THR A 54 -15.08 5.98 -1.37
CA THR A 54 -16.43 5.44 -1.13
C THR A 54 -17.12 6.02 0.10
N ALA A 55 -16.43 6.87 0.88
CA ALA A 55 -16.93 7.36 2.16
C ALA A 55 -18.08 8.38 2.07
N ALA A 56 -18.17 9.16 0.99
CA ALA A 56 -19.17 10.23 0.88
C ALA A 56 -20.61 9.70 0.74
N TYR A 57 -20.80 8.64 -0.06
CA TYR A 57 -22.10 8.04 -0.35
C TYR A 57 -21.97 6.51 -0.45
N PRO A 58 -21.77 5.81 0.69
CA PRO A 58 -21.43 4.40 0.67
C PRO A 58 -22.62 3.54 0.24
N LYS A 59 -22.40 2.66 -0.74
CA LYS A 59 -23.32 1.56 -1.06
C LYS A 59 -23.24 0.49 0.03
N PRO A 60 -24.22 -0.42 0.15
CA PRO A 60 -24.15 -1.50 1.13
C PRO A 60 -22.86 -2.35 1.08
N VAL A 61 -22.29 -2.52 -0.13
CA VAL A 61 -21.00 -3.20 -0.31
C VAL A 61 -19.83 -2.39 0.25
N ASP A 62 -19.87 -1.06 0.14
CA ASP A 62 -18.83 -0.17 0.68
C ASP A 62 -18.87 -0.18 2.21
N VAL A 63 -20.07 -0.16 2.80
CA VAL A 63 -20.25 -0.29 4.26
C VAL A 63 -19.61 -1.59 4.78
N LYS A 64 -19.79 -2.71 4.07
CA LYS A 64 -19.12 -3.97 4.42
C LYS A 64 -17.60 -3.84 4.33
N THR A 65 -17.08 -3.18 3.30
CA THR A 65 -15.65 -2.90 3.17
C THR A 65 -15.13 -2.06 4.34
N HIS A 66 -15.85 -1.01 4.73
CA HIS A 66 -15.49 -0.13 5.85
C HIS A 66 -15.41 -0.87 7.18
N HIS A 67 -16.23 -1.90 7.39
CA HIS A 67 -16.21 -2.70 8.62
C HIS A 67 -15.17 -3.83 8.62
N THR A 68 -14.80 -4.37 7.45
CA THR A 68 -13.98 -5.60 7.38
C THR A 68 -12.53 -5.33 6.97
N LEU A 69 -12.28 -4.32 6.15
CA LEU A 69 -10.94 -4.04 5.64
C LEU A 69 -9.98 -3.46 6.69
N PRO A 70 -10.41 -2.59 7.65
CA PRO A 70 -9.49 -2.07 8.66
C PRO A 70 -8.84 -3.15 9.52
N GLU A 71 -9.64 -4.12 9.97
CA GLU A 71 -9.15 -5.24 10.77
C GLU A 71 -8.21 -6.12 9.96
N PHE A 72 -8.53 -6.43 8.69
CA PHE A 72 -7.65 -7.19 7.82
C PHE A 72 -6.25 -6.57 7.66
N ILE A 73 -6.18 -5.24 7.53
CA ILE A 73 -4.92 -4.49 7.40
C ILE A 73 -4.18 -4.44 8.75
N SER A 74 -4.90 -4.11 9.83
CA SER A 74 -4.29 -3.92 11.16
C SER A 74 -3.73 -5.23 11.73
N THR A 75 -4.43 -6.35 11.53
CA THR A 75 -3.96 -7.69 11.94
C THR A 75 -2.67 -8.12 11.24
N ARG A 76 -2.30 -7.49 10.12
CA ARG A 76 -1.06 -7.74 9.35
C ARG A 76 0.04 -6.71 9.63
N GLY A 77 -0.14 -5.84 10.61
CA GLY A 77 0.81 -4.79 10.98
C GLY A 77 0.66 -3.49 10.18
N GLY A 78 -0.40 -3.33 9.40
CA GLY A 78 -0.68 -2.11 8.65
C GLY A 78 -1.43 -1.05 9.47
N VAL A 79 -1.38 0.19 8.98
CA VAL A 79 -2.16 1.33 9.50
C VAL A 79 -3.44 1.46 8.71
N SER A 80 -4.58 1.60 9.39
CA SER A 80 -5.86 1.85 8.74
C SER A 80 -6.46 3.18 9.19
N LEU A 81 -6.73 4.06 8.23
CA LEU A 81 -7.52 5.28 8.44
C LEU A 81 -9.00 4.93 8.56
N ARG A 82 -9.83 5.93 8.87
CA ARG A 82 -11.28 5.80 9.01
C ARG A 82 -12.00 6.44 7.82
N PRO A 83 -13.21 5.97 7.47
CA PRO A 83 -14.08 6.70 6.55
C PRO A 83 -14.28 8.14 7.03
N GLY A 84 -14.01 9.11 6.15
CA GLY A 84 -14.09 10.54 6.46
C GLY A 84 -12.75 11.21 6.82
N ASP A 85 -11.67 10.46 7.06
CA ASP A 85 -10.34 11.05 7.35
C ASP A 85 -9.76 11.80 6.14
N GLY A 86 -10.21 11.47 4.93
CA GLY A 86 -9.86 12.18 3.70
C GLY A 86 -8.89 11.43 2.79
N VAL A 87 -8.40 12.12 1.78
CA VAL A 87 -7.68 11.55 0.62
C VAL A 87 -6.40 10.84 1.04
N ILE A 88 -6.19 9.61 0.53
CA ILE A 88 -5.03 8.75 0.80
C ILE A 88 -3.69 9.50 0.79
N HIS A 89 -3.39 10.22 -0.28
CA HIS A 89 -2.08 10.86 -0.48
C HIS A 89 -1.84 12.02 0.49
N SER A 90 -2.89 12.64 1.03
CA SER A 90 -2.74 13.63 2.09
C SER A 90 -2.15 12.99 3.35
N TRP A 91 -2.57 11.77 3.69
CA TRP A 91 -2.08 11.07 4.87
C TRP A 91 -0.76 10.35 4.59
N LEU A 92 -0.69 9.59 3.49
CA LEU A 92 0.48 8.80 3.15
C LEU A 92 1.74 9.67 3.03
N ASN A 93 1.65 10.82 2.37
CA ASN A 93 2.79 11.72 2.16
C ASN A 93 3.41 12.24 3.47
N ARG A 94 2.67 12.21 4.58
CA ARG A 94 3.15 12.61 5.91
C ARG A 94 3.86 11.48 6.66
N MET A 95 3.85 10.27 6.12
CA MET A 95 4.44 9.07 6.72
C MET A 95 5.65 8.55 5.94
N LEU A 96 6.05 9.26 4.88
CA LEU A 96 7.17 8.87 4.03
C LEU A 96 8.52 9.23 4.66
N LEU A 97 9.52 8.40 4.40
CA LEU A 97 10.92 8.71 4.69
C LEU A 97 11.62 9.21 3.43
N PRO A 98 12.44 10.29 3.50
CA PRO A 98 13.21 10.76 2.36
C PRO A 98 14.10 9.67 1.74
N ASP A 99 14.35 9.76 0.43
CA ASP A 99 15.25 8.88 -0.33
C ASP A 99 14.92 7.38 -0.27
N THR A 100 13.66 7.04 0.05
CA THR A 100 13.16 5.66 0.04
C THR A 100 12.28 5.36 -1.18
N VAL A 101 12.11 4.07 -1.47
CA VAL A 101 11.25 3.57 -2.55
C VAL A 101 9.95 3.04 -1.95
N GLY A 102 8.83 3.31 -2.62
CA GLY A 102 7.55 2.70 -2.29
C GLY A 102 6.64 2.47 -3.48
N THR A 103 5.42 2.04 -3.19
CA THR A 103 4.40 1.75 -4.20
C THR A 103 3.00 1.99 -3.62
N GLY A 104 1.97 1.82 -4.44
CA GLY A 104 0.59 1.90 -3.99
C GLY A 104 -0.40 1.50 -5.06
N GLY A 105 -1.55 1.01 -4.60
CA GLY A 105 -2.70 0.58 -5.39
C GLY A 105 -3.53 1.74 -5.93
N ASP A 106 -2.88 2.84 -6.30
CA ASP A 106 -3.49 4.05 -6.85
C ASP A 106 -2.51 4.73 -7.82
N SER A 107 -3.00 5.12 -9.00
CA SER A 107 -2.15 5.69 -10.07
C SER A 107 -1.54 7.05 -9.72
N HIS A 108 -2.09 7.75 -8.72
CA HIS A 108 -1.55 9.00 -8.19
C HIS A 108 -0.64 8.79 -6.99
N THR A 109 -0.23 7.55 -6.69
CA THR A 109 0.86 7.26 -5.75
C THR A 109 2.19 7.78 -6.32
N ARG A 110 2.42 9.09 -6.14
CA ARG A 110 3.57 9.84 -6.65
C ARG A 110 4.17 10.63 -5.49
N PHE A 111 5.09 9.98 -4.79
CA PHE A 111 5.64 10.51 -3.55
C PHE A 111 6.34 11.86 -3.77
N PRO A 112 6.08 12.87 -2.92
CA PRO A 112 6.76 14.16 -3.00
C PRO A 112 8.21 14.11 -2.47
N ILE A 113 8.55 13.09 -1.67
CA ILE A 113 9.90 12.80 -1.16
C ILE A 113 10.21 11.32 -1.37
N GLY A 114 11.42 11.01 -1.83
CA GLY A 114 11.75 9.66 -2.33
C GLY A 114 11.14 9.40 -3.71
N ILE A 115 10.82 8.15 -4.01
CA ILE A 115 10.22 7.75 -5.29
C ILE A 115 9.19 6.64 -5.11
N SER A 116 8.13 6.68 -5.91
CA SER A 116 7.12 5.62 -5.94
C SER A 116 6.78 5.17 -7.34
N PHE A 117 6.46 3.89 -7.47
CA PHE A 117 5.98 3.28 -8.70
C PHE A 117 4.58 2.69 -8.44
N PRO A 118 3.49 3.34 -8.89
CA PRO A 118 2.15 2.78 -8.76
C PRO A 118 2.05 1.39 -9.39
N ALA A 119 1.35 0.49 -8.73
CA ALA A 119 1.17 -0.87 -9.22
C ALA A 119 -0.23 -1.38 -8.94
N ALA A 120 -0.65 -2.38 -9.72
CA ALA A 120 -1.91 -3.08 -9.50
C ALA A 120 -1.84 -3.94 -8.21
N PRO A 121 -2.99 -4.34 -7.64
CA PRO A 121 -3.07 -5.17 -6.44
C PRO A 121 -2.15 -6.40 -6.40
N ALA A 122 -1.91 -7.05 -7.56
CA ALA A 122 -1.07 -8.23 -7.71
C ALA A 122 0.45 -8.01 -7.47
N TRP A 123 0.90 -6.77 -7.23
CA TRP A 123 2.32 -6.42 -7.02
C TRP A 123 2.65 -6.03 -5.58
N TRP A 124 1.78 -6.37 -4.62
CA TRP A 124 2.06 -6.11 -3.21
C TRP A 124 3.23 -6.94 -2.71
N PRO A 125 4.07 -6.45 -1.77
CA PRO A 125 5.18 -7.22 -1.21
C PRO A 125 4.65 -8.48 -0.53
N SER A 126 4.75 -9.60 -1.25
CA SER A 126 4.54 -10.96 -0.74
C SER A 126 5.49 -11.22 0.44
N PRO A 127 5.15 -12.17 1.34
CA PRO A 127 6.10 -12.64 2.34
C PRO A 127 7.39 -13.13 1.65
N PRO A 128 8.57 -12.92 2.25
CA PRO A 128 9.80 -13.51 1.74
C PRO A 128 9.65 -15.03 1.65
N PRO A 129 10.30 -15.71 0.69
CA PRO A 129 10.33 -17.16 0.67
C PRO A 129 10.87 -17.70 2.00
N PRO A 130 10.35 -18.83 2.51
CA PRO A 130 10.93 -19.47 3.68
C PRO A 130 12.40 -19.82 3.41
N ALA A 131 13.23 -19.61 4.44
CA ALA A 131 14.66 -19.93 4.42
C ALA A 131 14.92 -21.44 4.20
#